data_AF-A0A371C1Y0-F1
#
_entry.id   AF-A0A371C1Y0-F1
#
_cell.length_a   1.000
_cell.length_b   1.000
_cell.length_c   1.000
_cell.angle_alpha   90.00
_cell.angle_beta   90.00
_cell.angle_gamma   90.00
#
_symmetry.space_group_name_H-M   'P 1'
#
loop_
_entity.id
_entity.type
_entity.pdbx_description
1 polymer ?
#
loop_
_entity_poly.entity_id
_entity_poly.type
_entity_poly.pdbx_seq_one_letter_code
_entity_poly.pdbx_strand_id
1 'polypeptide(L)'
;MTRTGVKATYNAPEHEPTVLEPSQATDQEVATDRDAPTAPSDSALGQIRADVIRVQSVINKFLTARMQNDVQDEKFESRLLDGDDEIEEDE
;
A
#
# COMPACT_ATOMS: atom_id res chain seq x y z
N MET A 1 13.24 26.96 -0.50
CA MET A 1 12.77 26.15 -1.63
C MET A 1 12.27 24.83 -1.08
N THR A 2 10.95 24.67 -0.96
CA THR A 2 10.32 23.38 -0.63
C THR A 2 10.52 22.47 -1.83
N ARG A 3 11.38 21.45 -1.70
CA ARG A 3 11.55 20.41 -2.72
C ARG A 3 10.20 19.69 -2.86
N THR A 4 9.56 19.85 -4.01
CA THR A 4 8.41 19.02 -4.38
C THR A 4 8.93 17.59 -4.54
N GLY A 5 8.66 16.74 -3.56
CA GLY A 5 9.07 15.33 -3.58
C GLY A 5 8.35 14.54 -4.68
N VAL A 6 8.81 13.30 -4.91
CA VAL A 6 8.10 12.34 -5.77
C VAL A 6 6.70 12.13 -5.19
N LYS A 7 5.65 12.12 -6.01
CA LYS A 7 4.28 11.82 -5.59
C LYS A 7 3.57 11.02 -6.67
N ALA A 8 2.63 10.18 -6.26
CA ALA A 8 1.73 9.47 -7.16
C ALA A 8 0.27 9.85 -6.87
N THR A 9 -0.58 9.79 -7.87
CA THR A 9 -2.02 10.00 -7.72
C THR A 9 -2.74 8.79 -8.27
N TYR A 10 -3.49 8.12 -7.41
CA TYR A 10 -4.36 7.02 -7.77
C TYR A 10 -5.73 7.56 -8.18
N ASN A 11 -6.23 7.15 -9.34
CA ASN A 11 -7.55 7.51 -9.84
C ASN A 11 -8.33 6.23 -10.12
N ALA A 12 -9.50 6.09 -9.51
CA ALA A 12 -10.44 5.01 -9.80
C ALA A 12 -11.84 5.61 -10.02
N PRO A 13 -12.69 5.00 -10.89
CA PRO A 13 -14.02 5.54 -11.20
C PRO A 13 -14.94 5.69 -9.97
N GLU A 14 -14.74 4.83 -8.96
CA GLU A 14 -15.61 4.71 -7.79
C GLU A 14 -15.05 5.40 -6.54
N HIS A 15 -13.89 6.05 -6.64
CA HIS A 15 -13.22 6.69 -5.51
C HIS A 15 -12.66 8.06 -5.85
N GLU A 16 -12.61 8.93 -4.84
CA GLU A 16 -11.91 10.19 -4.98
C GLU A 16 -10.41 9.97 -5.25
N PRO A 17 -9.77 10.86 -6.03
CA PRO A 17 -8.33 10.78 -6.28
C PRO A 17 -7.52 10.76 -4.98
N THR A 18 -6.72 9.71 -4.80
CA THR A 18 -5.87 9.56 -3.62
C THR A 18 -4.44 9.94 -3.97
N VAL A 19 -3.87 10.90 -3.25
CA VAL A 19 -2.46 11.28 -3.39
C VAL A 19 -1.61 10.40 -2.47
N LEU A 20 -0.60 9.76 -3.05
CA LEU A 20 0.34 8.87 -2.37
C LEU A 20 1.73 9.52 -2.38
N GLU A 21 2.28 9.75 -1.19
CA GLU A 21 3.52 10.50 -0.98
C GLU A 21 4.55 9.69 -0.19
N PRO A 22 5.86 9.97 -0.36
CA PRO A 22 6.94 9.25 0.34
C PRO A 22 6.85 9.40 1.86
N SER A 23 6.25 10.48 2.35
CA SER A 23 6.01 10.77 3.77
C SER A 23 5.07 9.76 4.44
N GLN A 24 4.27 9.03 3.66
CA GLN A 24 3.36 8.01 4.16
C GLN A 24 4.04 6.63 4.29
N ALA A 25 5.28 6.50 3.82
CA ALA A 25 6.05 5.27 3.98
C ALA A 25 6.58 5.15 5.41
N THR A 26 6.30 4.03 6.08
CA THR A 26 6.96 3.66 7.34
C THR A 26 8.38 3.17 7.07
N ASP A 27 9.36 3.64 7.83
CA ASP A 27 10.80 3.33 7.70
C ASP A 27 11.15 1.82 7.84
N GLN A 28 10.18 0.99 8.25
CA GLN A 28 10.40 -0.38 8.67
C GLN A 28 10.52 -1.41 7.52
N GLU A 29 10.20 -1.05 6.27
CA GLU A 29 10.08 -2.03 5.17
C GLU A 29 11.27 -2.09 4.19
N VAL A 30 12.30 -1.29 4.40
CA VAL A 30 13.41 -1.17 3.42
C VAL A 30 14.40 -2.35 3.51
N ALA A 31 14.26 -3.28 4.46
CA ALA A 31 15.36 -4.17 4.85
C ALA A 31 14.98 -5.66 5.01
N THR A 32 14.49 -6.35 3.98
CA THR A 32 14.63 -7.84 3.89
C THR A 32 14.48 -8.43 2.48
N ASP A 33 14.66 -7.66 1.40
CA ASP A 33 14.69 -8.24 0.05
C ASP A 33 16.14 -8.46 -0.40
N ARG A 34 16.48 -9.68 -0.81
CA ARG A 34 17.83 -10.02 -1.31
C ARG A 34 18.11 -9.35 -2.66
N ASP A 35 17.05 -9.01 -3.39
CA ASP A 35 17.07 -8.22 -4.63
C ASP A 35 16.73 -6.74 -4.36
N ALA A 36 16.75 -6.32 -3.08
CA ALA A 36 16.51 -4.94 -2.71
C ALA A 36 17.48 -4.00 -3.45
N PRO A 37 17.00 -2.84 -3.92
CA PRO A 37 17.85 -1.80 -4.46
C PRO A 37 18.97 -1.47 -3.46
N THR A 38 20.23 -1.41 -3.95
CA THR A 38 21.39 -0.98 -3.15
C THR A 38 21.09 0.32 -2.40
N ALA A 39 21.62 0.45 -1.17
CA ALA A 39 21.39 1.62 -0.33
C ALA A 39 21.54 2.93 -1.12
N PRO A 40 20.57 3.86 -1.00
CA PRO A 40 20.65 5.15 -1.69
C PRO A 40 21.92 5.88 -1.23
N SER A 41 22.68 6.41 -2.18
CA SER A 41 23.82 7.29 -1.87
C SER A 41 23.32 8.66 -1.42
N ASP A 42 24.10 9.40 -0.63
CA ASP A 42 23.78 10.80 -0.22
C ASP A 42 23.79 11.80 -1.39
N SER A 43 23.84 11.32 -2.63
CA SER A 43 23.72 12.12 -3.84
C SER A 43 22.27 12.56 -4.07
N ALA A 44 22.08 13.64 -4.84
CA ALA A 44 20.74 14.09 -5.22
C ALA A 44 19.92 12.99 -5.93
N LEU A 45 20.58 12.13 -6.71
CA LEU A 45 19.93 10.99 -7.37
C LEU A 45 19.59 9.87 -6.39
N GLY A 46 20.44 9.62 -5.39
CA GLY A 46 20.15 8.65 -4.34
C GLY A 46 18.98 9.08 -3.45
N GLN A 47 18.83 10.37 -3.19
CA GLN A 47 17.65 10.90 -2.50
C GLN A 47 16.37 10.67 -3.32
N ILE A 48 16.38 10.95 -4.62
CA ILE A 48 15.23 10.69 -5.50
C ILE A 48 14.91 9.18 -5.53
N ARG A 49 15.92 8.32 -5.60
CA ARG A 49 15.73 6.86 -5.55
C ARG A 49 15.06 6.44 -4.25
N ALA A 50 15.50 6.98 -3.11
CA ALA A 50 14.87 6.72 -1.83
C ALA A 50 13.40 7.14 -1.82
N ASP A 51 13.09 8.32 -2.36
CA ASP A 51 11.71 8.81 -2.45
C ASP A 51 10.84 7.93 -3.35
N VAL A 52 11.38 7.43 -4.47
CA VAL A 52 10.69 6.47 -5.35
C VAL A 52 10.39 5.16 -4.64
N ILE A 53 11.36 4.57 -3.92
CA ILE A 53 11.19 3.32 -3.19
C ILE A 53 10.12 3.46 -2.10
N ARG A 54 10.10 4.60 -1.39
CA ARG A 54 9.08 4.91 -0.39
C ARG A 54 7.69 4.99 -1.01
N VAL A 55 7.53 5.72 -2.12
CA VAL A 55 6.24 5.80 -2.83
C VAL A 55 5.79 4.44 -3.33
N GLN A 56 6.71 3.61 -3.82
CA GLN A 56 6.41 2.24 -4.23
C GLN A 56 5.88 1.38 -3.07
N SER A 57 6.49 1.45 -1.88
CA SER A 57 5.98 0.76 -0.69
C SER A 57 4.56 1.23 -0.32
N VAL A 58 4.31 2.54 -0.35
CA VAL A 58 2.98 3.12 -0.07
C VAL A 58 1.94 2.64 -1.08
N ILE A 59 2.27 2.63 -2.37
CA ILE A 59 1.38 2.11 -3.43
C ILE A 59 1.06 0.64 -3.19
N ASN A 60 2.07 -0.18 -2.92
CA ASN A 60 1.87 -1.61 -2.68
C ASN A 60 0.95 -1.84 -1.49
N LYS A 61 1.19 -1.16 -0.36
CA LYS A 61 0.32 -1.23 0.82
C LYS A 61 -1.11 -0.82 0.51
N PHE A 62 -1.26 0.32 -0.17
CA PHE A 62 -2.57 0.85 -0.53
C PHE A 62 -3.37 -0.13 -1.38
N LEU A 63 -2.75 -0.69 -2.43
CA LEU A 63 -3.41 -1.65 -3.32
C LEU A 63 -3.67 -2.99 -2.64
N THR A 64 -2.73 -3.50 -1.83
CA THR A 64 -2.92 -4.74 -1.07
C THR A 64 -4.05 -4.62 -0.07
N ALA A 65 -4.13 -3.53 0.69
CA ALA A 65 -5.23 -3.30 1.63
C ALA A 65 -6.58 -3.25 0.90
N ARG A 66 -6.64 -2.60 -0.27
CA ARG A 66 -7.85 -2.53 -1.08
C ARG A 66 -8.29 -3.91 -1.58
N MET A 67 -7.37 -4.69 -2.15
CA MET A 67 -7.66 -6.06 -2.57
C MET A 67 -8.10 -6.97 -1.42
N GLN A 68 -7.55 -6.78 -0.21
CA GLN A 68 -7.97 -7.54 0.96
C GLN A 68 -9.41 -7.20 1.38
N ASN A 69 -9.79 -5.92 1.31
CA ASN A 69 -11.15 -5.49 1.59
C ASN A 69 -12.13 -6.06 0.55
N ASP A 70 -11.81 -5.96 -0.74
CA ASP A 70 -12.67 -6.51 -1.82
C ASP A 70 -12.90 -8.02 -1.61
N VAL A 71 -11.86 -8.78 -1.24
CA VAL A 71 -11.97 -10.21 -0.93
C VAL A 71 -12.73 -10.49 0.37
N GLN A 72 -12.63 -9.62 1.38
CA GLN A 72 -13.42 -9.78 2.61
C GLN A 72 -14.90 -9.51 2.37
N ASP A 73 -15.22 -8.50 1.57
CA ASP A 73 -16.60 -8.16 1.21
C ASP A 73 -17.25 -9.29 0.41
N GLU A 74 -16.55 -9.85 -0.59
CA GLU A 74 -17.04 -11.03 -1.33
C GLU A 74 -17.25 -12.25 -0.42
N LYS A 75 -16.34 -12.51 0.52
CA LYS A 75 -16.47 -13.62 1.48
C LYS A 75 -17.63 -13.40 2.47
N PHE A 76 -17.85 -12.16 2.89
CA PHE A 76 -18.95 -11.80 3.78
C PHE A 76 -20.29 -11.93 3.06
N GLU A 77 -20.38 -11.46 1.81
CA GLU A 77 -21.57 -11.59 0.97
C GLU A 77 -21.87 -13.06 0.66
N SER A 78 -20.84 -13.86 0.34
CA SER A 78 -21.00 -15.31 0.14
C SER A 78 -21.52 -16.01 1.40
N ARG A 79 -20.99 -15.71 2.59
CA ARG A 79 -21.48 -16.30 3.86
C ARG A 79 -22.91 -15.88 4.19
N LEU A 80 -23.25 -14.62 3.91
CA LEU A 80 -24.61 -14.11 4.13
C LEU A 80 -25.64 -14.76 3.17
N LEU A 81 -25.24 -15.04 1.93
CA LEU A 81 -26.10 -15.66 0.92
C LEU A 81 -26.19 -17.19 1.05
N ASP A 82 -25.15 -17.86 1.56
CA ASP A 82 -25.17 -19.32 1.78
C ASP A 82 -26.06 -19.72 2.98
N GLY A 83 -26.49 -18.75 3.80
CA GLY A 83 -27.54 -18.95 4.80
C GLY A 83 -27.19 -20.01 5.86
N ASP A 84 -25.92 -20.13 6.23
CA ASP A 84 -25.48 -21.05 7.27
C ASP A 84 -25.48 -20.31 8.63
N ASP A 85 -26.59 -20.46 9.35
CA ASP A 85 -26.74 -20.13 10.78
C ASP A 85 -25.92 -21.12 11.64
N GLU A 86 -24.63 -21.29 11.37
CA GLU A 86 -23.70 -21.90 12.34
C GLU A 86 -22.72 -20.84 12.82
N ILE A 87 -23.24 -20.04 13.76
CA ILE A 87 -22.45 -19.38 14.78
C ILE A 87 -21.77 -20.49 15.60
N GLU A 88 -20.61 -20.97 15.14
CA GLU A 88 -19.65 -21.60 16.05
C GLU A 88 -19.04 -20.48 16.90
N GLU A 89 -19.55 -20.35 18.12
CA GLU A 89 -18.88 -19.72 19.25
C GLU A 89 -17.54 -20.43 19.48
N ASP A 90 -16.42 -19.79 19.13
CA ASP A 90 -15.10 -20.23 19.57
C ASP A 90 -14.67 -19.45 20.82
N GLU A 91 -14.56 -20.19 21.94
CA GLU A 91 -13.79 -19.86 23.15
C GLU A 91 -12.28 -19.73 22.88
#